data_AF-A0A3L6JEF6-F1
#
_entry.id   AF-A0A3L6JEF6-F1
#
_cell.length_a   1.000
_cell.length_b   1.000
_cell.length_c   1.000
_cell.angle_alpha   90.00
_cell.angle_beta   90.00
_cell.angle_gamma   90.00
#
_symmetry.space_group_name_H-M   'P 1'
#
loop_
_entity.id
_entity.type
_entity.pdbx_description
1 polymer ?
#
loop_
_entity_poly.entity_id
_entity_poly.type
_entity_poly.pdbx_seq_one_letter_code
_entity_poly.pdbx_strand_id
1 'polypeptide(L)'
;MSEPGTVRKTFTTFIERLLSSASGSLGDRSWSDRHSSIFRQIGQGAAVRAEAKGAEAAAHTSAETLRAMGFEVEQSGKEIVIKSSPTWERVLERGFEFAAHVQEVCWTPLLRGVSERAGARVRIVTSLSLASMEKTELEYKLNKAKQDRDKGTISIAEYYKQRDELERSIAGLPKTGRYEFE
;
A
#
# COMPACT_ATOMS: atom_id res chain seq x y z
N MET A 1 -13.09 -24.20 11.54
CA MET A 1 -12.75 -23.13 10.57
C MET A 1 -12.15 -21.99 11.35
N SER A 2 -10.86 -21.70 11.14
CA SER A 2 -10.11 -20.75 11.97
C SER A 2 -10.57 -19.30 11.70
N GLU A 3 -11.04 -18.61 12.74
CA GLU A 3 -11.43 -17.19 12.80
C GLU A 3 -10.62 -16.21 11.92
N PRO A 4 -9.27 -16.32 11.80
CA PRO A 4 -8.47 -15.39 11.01
C PRO A 4 -8.83 -15.36 9.51
N GLY A 5 -9.25 -16.51 8.95
CA GLY A 5 -9.58 -16.61 7.52
C GLY A 5 -10.86 -15.86 7.16
N THR A 6 -11.85 -15.88 8.05
CA THR A 6 -13.14 -15.20 7.86
C THR A 6 -12.98 -13.68 7.98
N VAL A 7 -12.21 -13.20 8.97
CA VAL A 7 -11.94 -11.77 9.15
C VAL A 7 -11.19 -11.19 7.96
N ARG A 8 -10.15 -11.89 7.47
CA ARG A 8 -9.39 -11.49 6.27
C ARG A 8 -10.28 -11.38 5.03
N LYS A 9 -11.16 -12.37 4.80
CA LYS A 9 -12.08 -12.36 3.66
C LYS A 9 -13.08 -11.21 3.75
N THR A 10 -13.66 -10.99 4.92
CA THR A 10 -14.60 -9.88 5.17
C THR A 10 -13.94 -8.51 4.97
N PHE A 11 -12.72 -8.32 5.49
CA PHE A 11 -11.96 -7.07 5.30
C PHE A 11 -11.66 -6.82 3.82
N THR A 12 -11.20 -7.86 3.10
CA THR A 12 -10.91 -7.76 1.66
C THR A 12 -12.18 -7.39 0.89
N THR A 13 -13.30 -8.08 1.12
CA THR A 13 -14.59 -7.77 0.49
C THR A 13 -15.11 -6.38 0.85
N PHE A 14 -14.87 -5.91 2.07
CA PHE A 14 -15.22 -4.55 2.48
C PHE A 14 -14.42 -3.52 1.66
N ILE A 15 -13.10 -3.66 1.57
CA ILE A 15 -12.23 -2.80 0.77
C ILE A 15 -12.64 -2.84 -0.71
N GLU A 16 -12.95 -4.02 -1.25
CA GLU A 16 -13.43 -4.15 -2.62
C GLU A 16 -14.74 -3.40 -2.87
N ARG A 17 -15.72 -3.53 -1.98
CA ARG A 17 -17.00 -2.82 -2.09
C ARG A 17 -16.83 -1.31 -1.96
N LEU A 18 -16.00 -0.89 -1.00
CA LEU A 18 -15.64 0.51 -0.79
C LEU A 18 -15.04 1.08 -2.08
N LEU A 19 -14.04 0.42 -2.65
CA LEU A 19 -13.33 0.91 -3.84
C LEU A 19 -14.13 0.76 -5.14
N SER A 20 -15.00 -0.24 -5.26
CA SER A 20 -15.94 -0.32 -6.37
C SER A 20 -17.03 0.76 -6.33
N SER A 21 -17.34 1.32 -5.14
CA SER A 21 -18.17 2.53 -5.06
C SER A 21 -17.43 3.78 -5.52
N ALA A 22 -16.08 3.77 -5.46
CA ALA A 22 -15.23 4.89 -5.88
C ALA A 22 -15.12 5.00 -7.41
N SER A 23 -15.25 3.90 -8.17
CA SER A 23 -15.13 3.93 -9.63
C SER A 23 -16.20 4.75 -10.36
N GLY A 24 -17.25 5.19 -9.66
CA GLY A 24 -18.23 6.18 -10.15
C GLY A 24 -17.98 7.62 -9.69
N SER A 25 -17.01 7.85 -8.80
CA SER A 25 -16.73 9.13 -8.13
C SER A 25 -15.23 9.47 -8.09
N LEU A 26 -14.44 8.93 -9.02
CA LEU A 26 -12.95 8.97 -9.10
C LEU A 26 -12.31 10.38 -9.13
N GLY A 27 -13.09 11.46 -9.05
CA GLY A 27 -12.60 12.84 -8.88
C GLY A 27 -13.15 13.56 -7.63
N ASP A 28 -13.98 12.90 -6.83
CA ASP A 28 -14.66 13.54 -5.72
C ASP A 28 -13.81 13.44 -4.44
N ARG A 29 -13.07 14.53 -4.14
CA ARG A 29 -12.31 14.69 -2.89
C ARG A 29 -13.14 14.35 -1.65
N SER A 30 -14.45 14.63 -1.68
CA SER A 30 -15.34 14.35 -0.56
C SER A 30 -15.46 12.85 -0.26
N TRP A 31 -15.32 11.99 -1.27
CA TRP A 31 -15.33 10.54 -1.11
C TRP A 31 -14.05 10.06 -0.41
N SER A 32 -12.88 10.52 -0.87
CA SER A 32 -11.59 10.15 -0.27
C SER A 32 -11.48 10.65 1.18
N ASP A 33 -11.89 11.90 1.43
CA ASP A 33 -11.87 12.50 2.78
C ASP A 33 -12.78 11.75 3.75
N ARG A 34 -14.00 11.40 3.31
CA ARG A 34 -14.97 10.67 4.13
C ARG A 34 -14.43 9.29 4.53
N HIS A 35 -13.88 8.53 3.60
CA HIS A 35 -13.43 7.16 3.90
C HIS A 35 -12.08 7.14 4.62
N SER A 36 -11.18 8.09 4.33
CA SER A 36 -9.94 8.27 5.08
C SER A 36 -10.21 8.55 6.57
N SER A 37 -11.29 9.29 6.87
CA SER A 37 -11.70 9.55 8.26
C SER A 37 -12.07 8.28 9.03
N ILE A 38 -12.71 7.29 8.38
CA ILE A 38 -13.08 6.01 9.00
C ILE A 38 -11.84 5.25 9.43
N PHE A 39 -10.85 5.12 8.54
CA PHE A 39 -9.62 4.41 8.87
C PHE A 39 -8.78 5.13 9.91
N ARG A 40 -8.76 6.47 9.88
CA ARG A 40 -8.16 7.28 10.94
C ARG A 40 -8.83 7.04 12.30
N GLN A 41 -10.16 6.99 12.35
CA GLN A 41 -10.90 6.68 13.58
C GLN A 41 -10.62 5.25 14.07
N ILE A 42 -10.50 4.27 13.17
CA ILE A 42 -10.09 2.90 13.52
C ILE A 42 -8.72 2.92 14.20
N GLY A 43 -7.75 3.65 13.62
CA GLY A 43 -6.41 3.80 14.20
C GLY A 43 -6.43 4.47 15.57
N GLN A 44 -7.18 5.56 15.72
CA GLN A 44 -7.36 6.23 17.01
C GLN A 44 -8.00 5.31 18.06
N GLY A 45 -9.04 4.57 17.68
CA GLY A 45 -9.71 3.62 18.56
C GLY A 45 -8.81 2.45 18.97
N ALA A 46 -7.96 1.96 18.07
CA ALA A 46 -6.96 0.93 18.38
C ALA A 46 -5.95 1.46 19.41
N ALA A 47 -5.42 2.67 19.20
CA ALA A 47 -4.48 3.30 20.14
C ALA A 47 -5.10 3.60 21.51
N VAL A 48 -6.39 3.98 21.57
CA VAL A 48 -7.12 4.14 22.84
C VAL A 48 -7.20 2.81 23.59
N ARG A 49 -7.62 1.73 22.92
CA ARG A 49 -7.78 0.41 23.54
C ARG A 49 -6.45 -0.18 24.02
N ALA A 50 -5.37 0.08 23.29
CA ALA A 50 -4.03 -0.36 23.63
C ALA A 50 -3.31 0.58 24.62
N GLU A 51 -3.95 1.67 25.04
CA GLU A 51 -3.34 2.74 25.85
C GLU A 51 -1.98 3.23 25.29
N ALA A 52 -1.85 3.24 23.97
CA ALA A 52 -0.58 3.47 23.30
C ALA A 52 -0.04 4.88 23.61
N LYS A 53 1.25 4.96 23.98
CA LYS A 53 1.99 6.22 24.23
C LYS A 53 3.40 6.14 23.66
N GLY A 54 3.75 7.13 22.85
CA GLY A 54 5.05 7.23 22.18
C GLY A 54 5.17 6.35 20.94
N ALA A 55 6.26 6.56 20.21
CA ALA A 55 6.53 5.96 18.90
C ALA A 55 6.53 4.43 18.88
N GLU A 56 7.11 3.79 19.90
CA GLU A 56 7.22 2.32 19.93
C GLU A 56 5.86 1.66 20.18
N ALA A 57 5.04 2.23 21.07
CA ALA A 57 3.66 1.78 21.27
C ALA A 57 2.82 2.01 20.00
N ALA A 58 3.02 3.13 19.29
CA ALA A 58 2.35 3.40 18.04
C ALA A 58 2.71 2.36 16.94
N ALA A 59 3.99 1.99 16.84
CA ALA A 59 4.47 0.96 15.94
C ALA A 59 3.86 -0.41 16.30
N HIS A 60 3.86 -0.76 17.58
CA HIS A 60 3.27 -2.00 18.08
C HIS A 60 1.78 -2.10 17.78
N THR A 61 0.98 -1.12 18.20
CA THR A 61 -0.46 -1.08 17.94
C THR A 61 -0.77 -1.09 16.45
N SER A 62 0.02 -0.39 15.63
CA SER A 62 -0.14 -0.42 14.18
C SER A 62 0.13 -1.81 13.60
N ALA A 63 1.21 -2.47 14.03
CA ALA A 63 1.54 -3.82 13.59
C ALA A 63 0.46 -4.83 13.99
N GLU A 64 -0.03 -4.79 15.23
CA GLU A 64 -1.12 -5.66 15.68
C GLU A 64 -2.42 -5.43 14.91
N THR A 65 -2.80 -4.16 14.72
CA THR A 65 -4.01 -3.80 13.98
C THR A 65 -3.93 -4.30 12.53
N LEU A 66 -2.79 -4.11 11.87
CA LEU A 66 -2.57 -4.61 10.51
C LEU A 66 -2.53 -6.14 10.48
N ARG A 67 -1.87 -6.83 11.43
CA ARG A 67 -1.92 -8.30 11.49
C ARG A 67 -3.34 -8.83 11.65
N ALA A 68 -4.16 -8.18 12.48
CA ALA A 68 -5.57 -8.52 12.66
C ALA A 68 -6.39 -8.33 11.36
N MET A 69 -6.03 -7.35 10.54
CA MET A 69 -6.58 -7.17 9.19
C MET A 69 -6.04 -8.17 8.16
N GLY A 70 -5.07 -9.01 8.55
CA GLY A 70 -4.50 -10.08 7.74
C GLY A 70 -3.22 -9.71 7.00
N PHE A 71 -2.58 -8.60 7.33
CA PHE A 71 -1.29 -8.21 6.76
C PHE A 71 -0.15 -9.02 7.36
N GLU A 72 0.87 -9.28 6.55
CA GLU A 72 2.15 -9.78 7.04
C GLU A 72 3.02 -8.59 7.41
N VAL A 73 3.12 -8.33 8.72
CA VAL A 73 3.84 -7.17 9.26
C VAL A 73 4.87 -7.61 10.27
N GLU A 74 6.11 -7.16 10.06
CA GLU A 74 7.18 -7.22 11.06
C GLU A 74 7.27 -5.89 11.80
N GLN A 75 7.64 -5.93 13.07
CA GLN A 75 7.89 -4.75 13.88
C GLN A 75 9.32 -4.83 14.39
N SER A 76 10.06 -3.72 14.31
CA SER A 76 11.39 -3.56 14.88
C SER A 76 11.45 -2.21 15.61
N GLY A 77 11.27 -2.24 16.94
CA GLY A 77 11.19 -1.03 17.75
C GLY A 77 10.07 -0.09 17.27
N LYS A 78 10.48 1.09 16.79
CA LYS A 78 9.59 2.15 16.26
C LYS A 78 9.25 2.00 14.78
N GLU A 79 9.69 0.93 14.12
CA GLU A 79 9.43 0.70 12.70
C GLU A 79 8.50 -0.50 12.50
N ILE A 80 7.64 -0.39 11.49
CA ILE A 80 6.90 -1.53 10.94
C ILE A 80 7.27 -1.75 9.47
N VAL A 81 7.37 -3.02 9.09
CA VAL A 81 7.65 -3.47 7.73
C VAL A 81 6.48 -4.33 7.26
N ILE A 82 5.75 -3.84 6.27
CA ILE A 82 4.67 -4.57 5.62
C ILE A 82 5.26 -5.35 4.44
N LYS A 83 5.23 -6.68 4.53
CA LYS A 83 5.71 -7.59 3.49
C LYS A 83 4.62 -7.95 2.48
N SER A 84 3.41 -8.17 2.96
CA SER A 84 2.28 -8.53 2.12
C SER A 84 0.95 -8.02 2.68
N SER A 85 -0.02 -7.86 1.78
CA SER A 85 -1.38 -7.42 2.07
C SER A 85 -2.39 -8.48 1.61
N PRO A 86 -3.49 -8.72 2.34
CA PRO A 86 -4.57 -9.56 1.84
C PRO A 86 -5.26 -8.97 0.60
N THR A 87 -5.12 -7.66 0.36
CA THR A 87 -5.59 -7.01 -0.86
C THR A 87 -4.55 -7.01 -1.98
N TRP A 88 -3.36 -7.59 -1.76
CA TRP A 88 -2.23 -7.52 -2.70
C TRP A 88 -2.52 -8.22 -4.02
N GLU A 89 -3.05 -9.44 -3.98
CA GLU A 89 -3.47 -10.15 -5.20
C GLU A 89 -4.50 -9.33 -5.98
N ARG A 90 -5.40 -8.66 -5.26
CA ARG A 90 -6.44 -7.82 -5.87
C ARG A 90 -5.89 -6.52 -6.44
N VAL A 91 -4.84 -5.96 -5.85
CA VAL A 91 -4.05 -4.86 -6.42
C VAL A 91 -3.40 -5.28 -7.73
N LEU A 92 -2.84 -6.49 -7.79
CA LEU A 92 -2.27 -7.03 -9.03
C LEU A 92 -3.33 -7.24 -10.11
N GLU A 93 -4.54 -7.66 -9.74
CA GLU A 93 -5.65 -7.90 -10.68
C GLU A 93 -6.36 -6.62 -11.16
N ARG A 94 -6.63 -5.67 -10.26
CA ARG A 94 -7.41 -4.45 -10.56
C ARG A 94 -6.56 -3.26 -10.96
N GLY A 95 -5.25 -3.33 -10.75
CA GLY A 95 -4.28 -2.35 -11.22
C GLY A 95 -4.12 -1.11 -10.35
N PHE A 96 -3.43 -0.13 -10.94
CA PHE A 96 -2.87 1.09 -10.35
C PHE A 96 -3.81 1.87 -9.41
N GLU A 97 -5.02 2.18 -9.86
CA GLU A 97 -5.95 3.04 -9.11
C GLU A 97 -6.36 2.38 -7.79
N PHE A 98 -6.58 1.06 -7.82
CA PHE A 98 -6.95 0.30 -6.64
C PHE A 98 -5.83 0.32 -5.59
N ALA A 99 -4.56 0.20 -6.01
CA ALA A 99 -3.39 0.23 -5.13
C ALA A 99 -3.18 1.57 -4.41
N ALA A 100 -3.38 2.67 -5.14
CA ALA A 100 -3.27 4.02 -4.61
C ALA A 100 -4.38 4.31 -3.61
N HIS A 101 -5.63 4.00 -3.97
CA HIS A 101 -6.77 4.21 -3.08
C HIS A 101 -6.68 3.38 -1.82
N VAL A 102 -6.20 2.15 -1.95
CA VAL A 102 -5.81 1.31 -0.82
C VAL A 102 -4.92 2.15 0.10
N GLN A 103 -3.69 2.46 -0.28
CA GLN A 103 -2.74 3.10 0.63
C GLN A 103 -3.20 4.47 1.17
N GLU A 104 -3.76 5.31 0.31
CA GLU A 104 -4.12 6.69 0.67
C GLU A 104 -5.37 6.76 1.54
N VAL A 105 -6.37 5.89 1.30
CA VAL A 105 -7.65 5.94 2.01
C VAL A 105 -7.63 5.06 3.27
N CYS A 106 -6.86 3.97 3.29
CA CYS A 106 -6.97 3.02 4.39
C CYS A 106 -5.73 2.94 5.28
N TRP A 107 -4.55 2.72 4.71
CA TRP A 107 -3.35 2.39 5.48
C TRP A 107 -2.77 3.64 6.10
N THR A 108 -2.51 4.66 5.27
CA THR A 108 -1.92 5.91 5.73
C THR A 108 -2.80 6.60 6.78
N PRO A 109 -4.12 6.72 6.60
CA PRO A 109 -4.98 7.33 7.60
C PRO A 109 -5.05 6.53 8.90
N LEU A 110 -5.06 5.19 8.82
CA LEU A 110 -5.01 4.33 10.01
C LEU A 110 -3.73 4.56 10.81
N LEU A 111 -2.57 4.50 10.16
CA LEU A 111 -1.27 4.71 10.84
C LEU A 111 -1.18 6.10 11.45
N ARG A 112 -1.71 7.12 10.75
CA ARG A 112 -1.82 8.49 11.28
C ARG A 112 -2.72 8.54 12.52
N GLY A 113 -3.88 7.88 12.47
CA GLY A 113 -4.81 7.83 13.60
C GLY A 113 -4.19 7.21 14.85
N VAL A 114 -3.42 6.12 14.69
CA VAL A 114 -2.66 5.52 15.80
C VAL A 114 -1.62 6.50 16.33
N SER A 115 -0.82 7.10 15.44
CA SER A 115 0.27 8.02 15.80
C SER A 115 -0.24 9.23 16.58
N GLU A 116 -1.31 9.88 16.09
CA GLU A 116 -1.92 11.04 16.73
C GLU A 116 -2.35 10.75 18.15
N ARG A 117 -3.00 9.59 18.37
CA ARG A 117 -3.50 9.25 19.70
C ARG A 117 -2.37 8.85 20.65
N ALA A 118 -1.33 8.21 20.11
CA ALA A 118 -0.15 7.83 20.86
C ALA A 118 0.81 9.00 21.14
N GLY A 119 0.60 10.18 20.55
CA GLY A 119 1.52 11.31 20.68
C GLY A 119 2.83 11.09 19.91
N ALA A 120 2.76 10.40 18.76
CA ALA A 120 3.86 10.14 17.85
C ALA A 120 3.52 10.67 16.44
N ARG A 121 4.50 10.58 15.53
CA ARG A 121 4.34 10.91 14.11
C ARG A 121 4.80 9.74 13.25
N VAL A 122 3.93 9.27 12.36
CA VAL A 122 4.33 8.30 11.34
C VAL A 122 5.02 8.98 10.16
N ARG A 123 6.15 8.43 9.73
CA ARG A 123 6.87 8.73 8.50
C ARG A 123 6.86 7.51 7.59
N ILE A 124 6.47 7.72 6.33
CA ILE A 124 6.52 6.69 5.29
C ILE A 124 7.94 6.67 4.73
N VAL A 125 8.66 5.57 4.95
CA VAL A 125 10.04 5.38 4.44
C VAL A 125 9.99 4.79 3.04
N THR A 126 9.25 3.70 2.87
CA THR A 126 8.94 3.13 1.55
C THR A 126 7.47 2.78 1.48
N SER A 127 6.89 2.89 0.29
CA SER A 127 5.49 2.60 0.04
C SER A 127 5.39 1.45 -0.94
N LEU A 128 4.73 0.37 -0.51
CA LEU A 128 4.52 -0.80 -1.36
C LEU A 128 3.60 -0.47 -2.56
N SER A 129 2.61 0.41 -2.36
CA SER A 129 1.75 0.85 -3.48
C SER A 129 2.50 1.73 -4.48
N LEU A 130 3.32 2.71 -4.03
CA LEU A 130 4.12 3.54 -4.94
C LEU A 130 5.13 2.70 -5.72
N ALA A 131 5.77 1.73 -5.07
CA ALA A 131 6.66 0.78 -5.74
C ALA A 131 5.92 -0.01 -6.83
N SER A 132 4.69 -0.45 -6.55
CA SER A 132 3.86 -1.14 -7.55
C SER A 132 3.45 -0.22 -8.70
N MET A 133 3.16 1.06 -8.42
CA MET A 133 2.83 2.05 -9.46
C MET A 133 4.02 2.24 -10.42
N GLU A 134 5.21 2.44 -9.86
CA GLU A 134 6.43 2.59 -10.62
C GLU A 134 6.76 1.34 -11.43
N LYS A 135 6.53 0.14 -10.86
CA LYS A 135 6.69 -1.13 -11.56
C LYS A 135 5.81 -1.21 -12.82
N THR A 136 4.52 -0.92 -12.69
CA THR A 136 3.57 -0.97 -13.82
C THR A 136 3.97 0.00 -14.92
N GLU A 137 4.41 1.21 -14.57
CA GLU A 137 4.88 2.20 -15.54
C GLU A 137 6.14 1.71 -16.28
N LEU A 138 7.10 1.12 -15.55
CA LEU A 138 8.31 0.56 -16.13
C LEU A 138 8.01 -0.65 -17.04
N GLU A 139 7.09 -1.53 -16.65
CA GLU A 139 6.63 -2.65 -17.47
C GLU A 139 5.91 -2.17 -18.75
N TYR A 140 5.12 -1.10 -18.67
CA TYR A 140 4.53 -0.47 -19.84
C TYR A 140 5.60 0.07 -20.80
N LYS A 141 6.61 0.77 -20.28
CA LYS A 141 7.75 1.27 -21.09
C LYS A 141 8.52 0.12 -21.74
N LEU A 142 8.73 -0.99 -21.02
CA LEU A 142 9.39 -2.19 -21.54
C LEU A 142 8.61 -2.80 -22.72
N ASN A 143 7.29 -2.94 -22.56
CA ASN A 143 6.41 -3.45 -23.61
C ASN A 143 6.39 -2.52 -24.84
N LYS A 144 6.38 -1.20 -24.62
CA LYS A 144 6.45 -0.22 -25.71
C LYS A 144 7.78 -0.30 -26.46
N ALA A 145 8.91 -0.37 -25.75
CA ALA A 145 10.23 -0.52 -26.38
C ALA A 145 10.31 -1.81 -27.23
N LYS A 146 9.70 -2.90 -26.76
CA LYS A 146 9.58 -4.14 -27.53
C LYS A 146 8.74 -3.95 -28.81
N GLN A 147 7.59 -3.28 -28.72
CA GLN A 147 6.76 -2.98 -29.88
C GLN A 147 7.48 -2.08 -30.90
N ASP A 148 8.20 -1.06 -30.42
CA ASP A 148 8.95 -0.14 -31.28
C ASP A 148 10.10 -0.87 -31.98
N ARG A 149 10.74 -1.82 -31.30
CA ARG A 149 11.73 -2.73 -31.92
C ARG A 149 11.07 -3.63 -32.98
N ASP A 150 9.93 -4.23 -32.67
CA ASP A 150 9.24 -5.15 -33.59
C ASP A 150 8.72 -4.44 -34.84
N LYS A 151 8.42 -3.13 -34.73
CA LYS A 151 8.10 -2.24 -35.86
C LYS A 151 9.33 -1.71 -36.60
N GLY A 152 10.54 -2.01 -36.14
CA GLY A 152 11.79 -1.51 -36.70
C GLY A 152 12.05 -0.01 -36.44
N THR A 153 11.32 0.61 -35.49
CA THR A 153 11.46 2.03 -35.12
C THR A 153 12.74 2.29 -34.31
N ILE A 154 13.23 1.30 -33.57
CA ILE A 154 14.50 1.36 -32.84
C ILE A 154 15.41 0.19 -33.22
N SER A 155 16.72 0.40 -33.11
CA SER A 155 17.71 -0.65 -33.38
C SER A 155 17.71 -1.75 -32.31
N ILE A 156 18.25 -2.92 -32.64
CA ILE A 156 18.37 -4.02 -31.66
C ILE A 156 19.28 -3.65 -30.48
N ALA A 157 20.35 -2.90 -30.72
CA ALA A 157 21.28 -2.46 -29.69
C ALA A 157 20.62 -1.45 -28.75
N GLU A 158 19.82 -0.53 -29.30
CA GLU A 158 19.09 0.48 -28.53
C GLU A 158 17.96 -0.14 -27.69
N TYR A 159 17.25 -1.13 -28.25
CA TYR A 159 16.30 -1.94 -27.50
C TYR A 159 16.96 -2.62 -26.30
N TYR A 160 18.09 -3.29 -26.48
CA TYR A 160 18.78 -3.98 -25.37
C TYR A 160 19.25 -3.01 -24.29
N LYS A 161 19.78 -1.84 -24.67
CA LYS A 161 20.16 -0.80 -23.71
C LYS A 161 18.97 -0.34 -22.86
N GLN A 162 17.85 0.00 -23.51
CA GLN A 162 16.63 0.43 -22.82
C GLN A 162 16.05 -0.68 -21.93
N ARG A 163 16.03 -1.92 -22.42
CA ARG A 163 15.59 -3.09 -21.66
C ARG A 163 16.42 -3.25 -20.38
N ASP A 164 17.74 -3.24 -20.50
CA ASP A 164 18.63 -3.48 -19.36
C ASP A 164 18.55 -2.36 -18.31
N GLU A 165 18.29 -1.12 -18.72
CA GLU A 165 18.00 0.01 -17.82
C GLU A 165 16.65 -0.18 -17.11
N LEU A 166 15.58 -0.50 -17.86
CA LEU A 166 14.24 -0.70 -17.30
C LEU A 166 14.18 -1.92 -16.36
N GLU A 167 14.81 -3.03 -16.70
CA GLU A 167 14.90 -4.23 -15.85
C GLU A 167 15.66 -3.94 -14.55
N ARG A 168 16.74 -3.15 -14.61
CA ARG A 168 17.45 -2.70 -13.40
C ARG A 168 16.58 -1.80 -12.52
N SER A 169 15.83 -0.86 -13.11
CA SER A 169 14.89 -0.03 -12.37
C SER A 169 13.82 -0.87 -11.68
N ILE A 170 13.23 -1.84 -12.39
CA ILE A 170 12.24 -2.77 -11.81
C ILE A 170 12.85 -3.57 -10.65
N ALA A 171 14.08 -4.06 -10.81
CA ALA A 171 14.77 -4.85 -9.79
C ALA A 171 15.10 -4.03 -8.53
N GLY A 172 15.30 -2.72 -8.67
CA GLY A 172 15.60 -1.79 -7.58
C GLY A 172 14.38 -1.33 -6.77
N LEU A 173 13.16 -1.61 -7.23
CA LEU A 173 11.95 -1.18 -6.54
C LEU A 173 11.81 -1.83 -5.16
N PRO A 174 11.32 -1.08 -4.15
CA PRO A 174 11.14 -1.64 -2.82
C PRO A 174 10.08 -2.73 -2.83
N LYS A 175 10.42 -3.87 -2.21
CA LYS A 175 9.55 -5.05 -2.11
C LYS A 175 8.67 -5.06 -0.86
N THR A 176 8.83 -4.06 0.00
CA THR A 176 8.15 -3.93 1.29
C THR A 176 7.79 -2.47 1.56
N GLY A 177 6.68 -2.23 2.25
CA GLY A 177 6.33 -0.92 2.79
C GLY A 177 6.97 -0.73 4.17
N ARG A 178 7.69 0.36 4.38
CA ARG A 178 8.38 0.67 5.64
C ARG A 178 7.81 1.96 6.23
N TYR A 179 7.44 1.90 7.50
CA TYR A 179 6.80 3.01 8.20
C TYR A 179 7.44 3.17 9.58
N GLU A 180 7.96 4.35 9.86
CA GLU A 180 8.68 4.66 11.09
C GLU A 180 7.88 5.65 11.94
N PHE A 181 7.91 5.47 13.25
CA PHE A 181 7.21 6.33 14.20
C PHE A 181 8.24 7.16 14.99
N GLU A 182 7.97 8.46 15.12
CA GLU A 182 8.85 9.44 15.77
C GLU A 182 8.13 10.19 16.90
#